data_AF-A0A2N5WKC6-F1
#
_entry.id   AF-A0A2N5WKC6-F1
#
_cell.length_a   1.000
_cell.length_b   1.000
_cell.length_c   1.000
_cell.angle_alpha   90.00
_cell.angle_beta   90.00
_cell.angle_gamma   90.00
#
_symmetry.space_group_name_H-M   'P 1'
#
loop_
_entity.id
_entity.type
_entity.pdbx_description
1 polymer ?
#
loop_
_entity_poly.entity_id
_entity_poly.type
_entity_poly.pdbx_seq_one_letter_code
_entity_poly.pdbx_strand_id
1 'polypeptide(L)'
;MGHSRAPVLDALAAHGGNSDLTFTPPGHEQGRGADPRVVEVPGRDVFASDVLIMNGPDDRRMTGGVLEQAQELMADAVDAEHAFFSTCGSSLSVKSAMLAVAGPHEKLLVSRNAHKSVVAE
;
A
#
# COMPACT_ATOMS: atom_id res chain seq x y z
N MET A 1 -18.30 8.48 8.21
CA MET A 1 -17.84 9.61 7.38
C MET A 1 -18.49 9.54 5.99
N GLY A 2 -18.14 10.41 5.03
CA GLY A 2 -18.50 10.20 3.62
C GLY A 2 -17.46 9.33 2.92
N HIS A 3 -17.82 8.16 2.41
CA HIS A 3 -16.90 7.17 1.82
C HIS A 3 -16.77 7.29 0.29
N SER A 4 -16.98 8.50 -0.25
CA SER A 4 -16.91 8.77 -1.70
C SER A 4 -15.53 9.23 -2.18
N ARG A 5 -14.56 9.37 -1.28
CA ARG A 5 -13.18 9.77 -1.57
C ARG A 5 -12.25 8.56 -1.46
N ALA A 6 -11.18 8.57 -2.25
CA ALA A 6 -10.15 7.55 -2.22
C ALA A 6 -8.78 8.25 -2.14
N PRO A 7 -8.29 8.62 -0.93
CA PRO A 7 -7.16 9.54 -0.80
C PRO A 7 -5.90 9.12 -1.57
N VAL A 8 -5.54 7.83 -1.55
CA VAL A 8 -4.41 7.30 -2.32
C VAL A 8 -4.62 7.46 -3.83
N LEU A 9 -5.83 7.16 -4.33
CA LEU A 9 -6.16 7.30 -5.74
C LEU A 9 -6.18 8.76 -6.18
N ASP A 10 -6.79 9.63 -5.36
CA ASP A 10 -6.85 11.07 -5.60
C ASP A 10 -5.43 11.67 -5.67
N ALA A 11 -4.53 11.24 -4.77
CA ALA A 11 -3.15 11.69 -4.73
C ALA A 11 -2.34 11.18 -5.94
N LEU A 12 -2.55 9.94 -6.39
CA LEU A 12 -1.94 9.43 -7.63
C LEU A 12 -2.42 10.21 -8.86
N ALA A 13 -3.72 10.50 -8.96
CA ALA A 13 -4.28 11.27 -10.05
C ALA A 13 -3.74 12.71 -10.08
N ALA A 14 -3.57 13.35 -8.92
CA ALA A 14 -2.96 14.67 -8.81
C ALA A 14 -1.46 14.65 -9.17
N HIS A 15 -0.74 13.59 -8.79
CA HIS A 15 0.69 13.43 -9.05
C HIS A 15 1.00 13.22 -10.54
N GLY A 16 0.18 12.44 -11.26
CA GLY A 16 0.37 12.14 -12.69
C GLY A 16 0.33 13.36 -13.62
N GLY A 17 -0.12 14.52 -13.13
CA GLY A 17 -0.07 15.79 -13.86
C GLY A 17 1.32 16.46 -13.90
N ASN A 18 2.26 16.06 -13.04
CA ASN A 18 3.60 16.66 -12.96
C ASN A 18 4.61 15.82 -13.76
N SER A 19 4.99 16.32 -14.94
CA SER A 19 5.84 15.62 -15.92
C SER A 19 7.35 15.69 -15.64
N ASP A 20 7.74 16.01 -14.42
CA ASP A 20 9.14 16.28 -14.07
C ASP A 20 9.97 15.00 -14.02
N LEU A 21 11.21 15.07 -14.54
CA LEU A 21 12.20 14.01 -14.38
C LEU A 21 12.69 14.04 -12.95
N THR A 22 12.24 13.08 -12.14
CA THR A 22 12.58 13.05 -10.72
C THR A 22 13.90 12.33 -10.44
N PHE A 23 14.48 11.57 -11.39
CA PHE A 23 15.69 10.75 -11.18
C PHE A 23 15.60 9.93 -9.88
N THR A 24 14.37 9.50 -9.56
CA THR A 24 14.02 8.74 -8.36
C THR A 24 13.63 7.34 -8.78
N PRO A 25 13.82 6.34 -7.91
CA PRO A 25 13.18 5.05 -8.13
C PRO A 25 11.65 5.21 -8.27
N PRO A 26 10.98 4.34 -9.05
CA PRO A 26 11.55 3.23 -9.84
C PRO A 26 12.29 3.67 -11.12
N GLY A 27 13.38 2.97 -11.46
CA GLY A 27 14.28 3.35 -12.57
C GLY A 27 13.70 3.23 -13.98
N HIS A 28 12.46 2.74 -14.12
CA HIS A 28 11.74 2.85 -15.39
C HIS A 28 11.21 4.26 -15.64
N GLU A 29 11.33 5.19 -14.68
CA GLU A 29 11.01 6.62 -14.83
C GLU A 29 9.63 6.82 -15.47
N GLN A 30 8.60 6.25 -14.84
CA GLN A 30 7.21 6.28 -15.32
C GLN A 30 7.03 5.74 -16.76
N GLY A 31 7.84 4.75 -17.14
CA GLY A 31 7.79 4.05 -18.42
C GLY A 31 8.77 4.58 -19.46
N ARG A 32 9.51 5.67 -19.20
CA ARG A 32 10.52 6.22 -20.12
C ARG A 32 11.77 5.34 -20.22
N GLY A 33 12.14 4.68 -19.12
CA GLY A 33 13.28 3.77 -19.02
C GLY A 33 12.92 2.30 -19.25
N ALA A 34 11.65 1.99 -19.54
CA ALA A 34 11.20 0.63 -19.82
C ALA A 34 11.26 0.31 -21.32
N ASP A 35 11.39 -0.97 -21.67
CA ASP A 35 11.27 -1.44 -23.06
C ASP A 35 9.88 -1.06 -23.60
N PRO A 36 9.77 -0.38 -24.77
CA PRO A 36 8.47 0.02 -25.32
C PRO A 36 7.47 -1.13 -25.46
N ARG A 37 7.94 -2.35 -25.74
CA ARG A 37 7.09 -3.55 -25.84
C ARG A 37 6.46 -3.92 -24.49
N VAL A 38 7.18 -3.65 -23.40
CA VAL A 38 6.71 -3.88 -22.03
C VAL A 38 5.75 -2.77 -21.60
N VAL A 39 5.89 -1.55 -22.12
CA VAL A 39 4.95 -0.45 -21.83
C VAL A 39 3.63 -0.63 -22.58
N GLU A 40 3.68 -1.13 -23.82
CA GLU A 40 2.52 -1.29 -24.68
C GLU A 40 1.50 -2.31 -24.15
N VAL A 41 1.98 -3.41 -23.55
CA VAL A 41 1.11 -4.52 -23.11
C VAL A 41 0.19 -4.15 -21.92
N PRO A 42 0.70 -3.68 -20.76
CA PRO A 42 -0.13 -3.28 -19.62
C PRO A 42 -0.62 -1.83 -19.72
N GLY A 43 -0.03 -1.02 -20.60
CA GLY A 43 -0.34 0.40 -20.75
C GLY A 43 0.57 1.32 -19.93
N ARG A 44 0.76 2.54 -20.44
CA ARG A 44 1.65 3.56 -19.84
C ARG A 44 1.20 4.01 -18.44
N ASP A 45 -0.11 4.03 -18.19
CA ASP A 45 -0.68 4.54 -16.94
C ASP A 45 -0.30 3.66 -15.74
N VAL A 46 -0.03 2.37 -15.95
CA VAL A 46 0.49 1.46 -14.91
C VAL A 46 1.85 1.94 -14.42
N PHE A 47 2.76 2.29 -15.34
CA PHE A 47 4.09 2.81 -14.98
C PHE A 47 4.01 4.23 -14.42
N ALA A 48 3.09 5.05 -14.91
CA ALA A 48 2.85 6.39 -14.37
C ALA A 48 2.33 6.35 -12.92
N SER A 49 1.64 5.28 -12.55
CA SER A 49 1.12 5.06 -11.19
C SER A 49 2.13 4.35 -10.27
N ASP A 50 3.21 3.79 -10.80
CA ASP A 50 4.28 3.16 -10.01
C ASP A 50 5.26 4.22 -9.49
N VAL A 51 4.87 4.84 -8.38
CA VAL A 51 5.57 5.96 -7.75
C VAL A 51 5.79 5.70 -6.27
N LEU A 52 6.89 6.26 -5.73
CA LEU A 52 7.14 6.24 -4.29
C LEU A 52 6.24 7.27 -3.61
N ILE A 53 5.39 6.83 -2.67
CA ILE A 53 4.49 7.71 -1.92
C ILE A 53 5.25 8.87 -1.24
N MET A 54 6.40 8.58 -0.63
CA MET A 54 7.29 9.54 0.07
C MET A 54 7.99 10.59 -0.81
N ASN A 55 8.06 10.38 -2.12
CA ASN A 55 8.75 11.30 -3.04
C ASN A 55 7.83 11.66 -4.22
N GLY A 56 6.52 11.65 -4.00
CA GLY A 56 5.56 11.85 -5.07
C GLY A 56 4.20 12.30 -4.53
N PRO A 57 3.22 11.39 -4.38
CA PRO A 57 1.90 11.72 -3.83
C PRO A 57 1.90 12.34 -2.42
N ASP A 58 2.92 12.07 -1.60
CA ASP A 58 3.16 12.67 -0.29
C ASP A 58 4.62 13.13 -0.17
N ASP A 59 4.95 13.85 0.89
CA ASP A 59 6.31 14.27 1.20
C ASP A 59 7.10 13.18 1.95
N ARG A 60 8.41 13.37 2.05
CA ARG A 60 9.31 12.40 2.70
C ARG A 60 9.00 12.17 4.18
N ARG A 61 8.33 13.12 4.83
CA ARG A 61 7.93 13.06 6.23
C ARG A 61 6.49 12.57 6.41
N MET A 62 5.80 12.22 5.32
CA MET A 62 4.38 11.84 5.28
C MET A 62 3.45 12.91 5.88
N THR A 63 3.78 14.19 5.72
CA THR A 63 2.95 15.26 6.32
C THR A 63 1.62 15.49 5.61
N GLY A 64 1.46 15.00 4.37
CA GLY A 64 0.20 15.03 3.63
C GLY A 64 -0.85 14.06 4.18
N GLY A 65 -0.45 13.06 4.96
CA GLY A 65 -1.34 12.11 5.61
C GLY A 65 -2.18 11.29 4.63
N VAL A 66 -1.72 11.10 3.39
CA VAL A 66 -2.51 10.43 2.34
C VAL A 66 -2.88 9.00 2.74
N LEU A 67 -1.90 8.26 3.25
CA LEU A 67 -2.09 6.89 3.71
C LEU A 67 -2.92 6.83 5.00
N GLU A 68 -2.65 7.73 5.95
CA GLU A 68 -3.38 7.82 7.22
C GLU A 68 -4.88 8.06 6.99
N GLN A 69 -5.23 9.07 6.20
CA GLN A 69 -6.63 9.36 5.85
C GLN A 69 -7.31 8.19 5.15
N ALA A 70 -6.60 7.47 4.29
CA ALA A 70 -7.16 6.30 3.62
C ALA A 70 -7.42 5.14 4.60
N GLN A 71 -6.52 4.93 5.57
CA GLN A 71 -6.69 3.94 6.62
C GLN A 71 -7.81 4.31 7.59
N GLU A 72 -7.95 5.59 7.97
CA GLU A 72 -9.06 6.09 8.80
C GLU A 72 -10.42 5.87 8.13
N LEU A 73 -10.53 6.22 6.84
CA LEU A 73 -11.75 5.98 6.06
C LEU A 73 -12.09 4.50 5.96
N MET A 74 -11.08 3.62 5.85
CA MET A 74 -11.31 2.18 5.85
C MET A 74 -11.77 1.69 7.23
N ALA A 75 -11.15 2.15 8.32
CA ALA A 75 -11.50 1.78 9.68
C ALA A 75 -12.96 2.15 9.99
N ASP A 76 -13.37 3.37 9.65
CA ASP A 76 -14.75 3.84 9.77
C ASP A 76 -15.73 3.04 8.90
N ALA A 77 -15.31 2.62 7.69
CA ALA A 77 -16.17 1.85 6.78
C ALA A 77 -16.47 0.43 7.27
N VAL A 78 -15.56 -0.17 8.05
CA VAL A 78 -15.67 -1.56 8.53
C VAL A 78 -15.96 -1.66 10.03
N ASP A 79 -16.26 -0.53 10.69
CA ASP A 79 -16.52 -0.44 12.12
C ASP A 79 -15.36 -1.00 12.97
N ALA A 80 -14.13 -0.60 12.63
CA ALA A 80 -12.92 -0.96 13.36
C ALA A 80 -12.27 0.27 14.00
N GLU A 81 -11.56 0.06 15.12
CA GLU A 81 -10.77 1.12 15.75
C GLU A 81 -9.59 1.56 14.87
N HIS A 82 -8.94 0.61 14.19
CA HIS A 82 -7.83 0.84 13.27
C HIS A 82 -7.92 -0.08 12.06
N ALA A 83 -7.44 0.39 10.91
CA ALA A 83 -7.24 -0.42 9.72
C ALA A 83 -5.82 -0.23 9.19
N PHE A 84 -5.21 -1.30 8.69
CA PHE A 84 -3.87 -1.29 8.07
C PHE A 84 -3.94 -1.89 6.68
N PHE A 85 -3.25 -1.25 5.72
CA PHE A 85 -3.14 -1.77 4.35
C PHE A 85 -1.89 -2.64 4.21
N SER A 86 -2.06 -3.82 3.61
CA SER A 86 -0.98 -4.75 3.30
C SER A 86 -0.97 -5.08 1.82
N THR A 87 0.22 -5.06 1.21
CA THR A 87 0.42 -5.42 -0.20
C THR A 87 0.78 -6.88 -0.42
N CYS A 88 0.95 -7.66 0.66
CA CYS A 88 1.35 -9.08 0.59
C CYS A 88 0.23 -10.03 1.08
N GLY A 89 -1.02 -9.63 0.87
CA GLY A 89 -2.20 -10.42 1.21
C GLY A 89 -2.42 -10.66 2.70
N SER A 90 -3.42 -11.49 3.02
CA SER A 90 -3.77 -11.81 4.40
C SER A 90 -2.69 -12.61 5.13
N SER A 91 -1.84 -13.36 4.41
CA SER A 91 -0.73 -14.11 5.00
C SER A 91 0.24 -13.22 5.78
N LEU A 92 0.66 -12.08 5.20
CA LEU A 92 1.51 -11.12 5.91
C LEU A 92 0.75 -10.48 7.07
N SER A 93 -0.51 -10.09 6.84
CA SER A 93 -1.34 -9.43 7.85
C SER A 93 -1.52 -10.28 9.11
N VAL A 94 -1.78 -11.58 8.95
CA VAL A 94 -1.89 -12.55 10.06
C VAL A 94 -0.59 -12.66 10.84
N LYS A 95 0.56 -12.77 10.14
CA LYS A 95 1.87 -12.86 10.78
C LYS A 95 2.21 -11.59 11.55
N SER A 96 1.95 -10.41 10.98
CA SER A 96 2.11 -9.13 11.66
C SER A 96 1.25 -9.04 12.92
N ALA A 97 -0.02 -9.47 12.85
CA ALA A 97 -0.91 -9.48 14.02
C ALA A 97 -0.39 -10.41 15.13
N MET A 98 0.05 -11.62 14.78
CA MET A 98 0.61 -12.59 15.75
C MET A 98 1.86 -12.05 16.44
N LEU A 99 2.81 -11.49 15.68
CA LEU A 99 4.04 -10.92 16.21
C LEU A 99 3.82 -9.67 17.08
N ALA A 100 2.73 -8.94 16.84
CA ALA A 100 2.38 -7.76 17.64
C ALA A 100 1.81 -8.11 19.02
N VAL A 101 1.19 -9.29 19.18
CA VAL A 101 0.48 -9.67 20.42
C VAL A 101 1.15 -10.77 21.23
N ALA A 102 2.13 -11.49 20.67
CA ALA A 102 2.87 -12.51 21.39
C ALA A 102 4.36 -12.53 21.04
N GLY A 103 5.19 -12.47 22.07
CA GLY A 103 6.64 -12.62 21.98
C GLY A 103 7.13 -14.06 22.16
N PRO A 104 8.46 -14.28 22.09
CA PRO A 104 9.06 -15.57 22.39
C PRO A 104 8.61 -16.12 23.76
N HIS A 105 8.26 -17.40 23.81
CA HIS A 105 7.77 -18.12 25.00
C HIS A 105 6.37 -17.73 25.52
N GLU A 106 5.70 -16.76 24.90
CA GLU A 106 4.29 -16.50 25.16
C GLU A 106 3.38 -17.49 24.41
N LYS A 107 2.10 -17.57 24.82
CA LYS A 107 1.15 -18.55 24.30
C LYS A 107 0.04 -17.85 23.53
N LEU A 108 -0.23 -18.34 22.33
CA LEU A 108 -1.37 -17.93 21.49
C LEU A 108 -2.41 -19.04 21.43
N LEU A 109 -3.68 -18.68 21.64
CA LEU A 109 -4.79 -19.57 21.34
C LEU A 109 -5.08 -19.50 19.83
N VAL A 110 -4.97 -20.65 19.17
CA VAL A 110 -5.17 -20.76 17.71
C VAL A 110 -6.26 -21.77 17.42
N SER A 111 -7.11 -21.45 16.44
CA SER A 111 -8.12 -22.39 15.94
C SER A 111 -7.46 -23.65 15.38
N ARG A 112 -8.05 -24.82 15.65
CA ARG A 112 -7.60 -26.08 15.06
C ARG A 112 -7.71 -26.08 13.53
N ASN A 113 -8.67 -25.33 12.98
CA ASN A 113 -8.85 -25.14 11.55
C ASN A 113 -8.21 -23.82 11.08
N ALA A 114 -6.94 -23.61 11.45
CA ALA A 114 -6.21 -22.42 11.04
C ALA A 114 -5.78 -22.52 9.58
N HIS A 115 -5.76 -21.38 8.88
CA HIS A 115 -5.16 -21.28 7.56
C HIS A 115 -3.65 -21.52 7.64
N LYS A 116 -3.04 -22.07 6.58
CA LYS A 116 -1.61 -22.39 6.57
C LYS A 116 -0.72 -21.21 6.93
N SER A 117 -1.14 -19.97 6.66
CA SER A 117 -0.38 -18.75 7.00
C SER A 117 -0.15 -18.54 8.49
N VAL A 118 -0.91 -19.22 9.37
CA VAL A 118 -0.75 -19.17 10.82
C VAL A 118 0.35 -20.12 11.31
N VAL A 119 0.57 -21.23 10.59
CA VAL A 119 1.41 -22.35 11.06
C VAL A 119 2.65 -22.55 10.19
N ALA A 120 2.57 -22.20 8.91
CA ALA A 120 3.64 -22.35 7.94
C ALA A 120 4.43 -21.05 7.77
N GLU A 121 5.74 -21.23 7.67
CA GLU A 121 6.72 -20.23 7.25
C GLU A 121 6.48 -19.83 5.79
#